data_AF-X1FPI4-F1
#
_entry.id   AF-X1FPI4-F1
#
_cell.length_a   1.000
_cell.length_b   1.000
_cell.length_c   1.000
_cell.angle_alpha   90.00
_cell.angle_beta   90.00
_cell.angle_gamma   90.00
#
_symmetry.space_group_name_H-M   'P 1'
#
loop_
_entity.id
_entity.type
_entity.pdbx_description
1 polymer ?
#
loop_
_entity_poly.entity_id
_entity_poly.type
_entity_poly.pdbx_seq_one_letter_code
_entity_poly.pdbx_strand_id
1 'polypeptide(L)'
;MSKIIASAAIRGAYKIVDQADKKWQQAMDRWGANEPVGFPNTAYYLPVIYGILGIPVEKLGDMEPVLKRCKSLLPPPVRENCPLPYLAPALDAGMATFFAEEIIEAIRYLEQPDFYTKQEDPTDNNIWLGAADDVILRKRGIEFVDGTA
;
A
#
# COMPACT_ATOMS: atom_id res chain seq x y z
N MET A 1 8.46 -15.08 18.85
CA MET A 1 8.72 -13.82 18.12
C MET A 1 9.59 -12.91 19.00
N SER A 2 10.34 -11.94 18.46
CA SER A 2 11.22 -11.03 19.25
C SER A 2 10.52 -9.70 19.63
N LYS A 3 10.67 -9.26 20.89
CA LYS A 3 10.04 -8.04 21.42
C LYS A 3 10.52 -6.82 20.65
N ILE A 4 11.82 -6.75 20.41
CA ILE A 4 12.47 -5.63 19.71
C ILE A 4 11.90 -5.50 18.29
N ILE A 5 11.76 -6.63 17.59
CA ILE A 5 11.24 -6.65 16.21
C ILE A 5 9.77 -6.23 16.18
N ALA A 6 8.93 -6.80 17.04
CA ALA A 6 7.51 -6.45 17.07
C ALA A 6 7.28 -4.98 17.48
N SER A 7 8.04 -4.48 18.46
CA SER A 7 7.99 -3.06 18.84
C SER A 7 8.45 -2.14 17.71
N ALA A 8 9.45 -2.54 16.92
CA ALA A 8 9.89 -1.76 15.77
C ALA A 8 8.84 -1.76 14.65
N ALA A 9 8.28 -2.92 14.32
CA ALA A 9 7.24 -3.07 13.31
C ALA A 9 5.99 -2.25 13.64
N ILE A 10 5.48 -2.35 14.87
CA ILE A 10 4.29 -1.62 15.31
C ILE A 10 4.54 -0.11 15.25
N ARG A 11 5.69 0.39 15.75
CA ARG A 11 6.02 1.82 15.65
C ARG A 11 6.14 2.30 14.21
N GLY A 12 6.72 1.47 13.33
CA GLY A 12 6.81 1.75 11.90
C GLY A 12 5.43 1.89 11.26
N ALA A 13 4.51 0.97 11.55
CA ALA A 13 3.15 1.01 11.05
C ALA A 13 2.41 2.29 11.46
N TYR A 14 2.51 2.71 12.73
CA TYR A 14 1.95 4.00 13.17
C TYR A 14 2.47 5.18 12.34
N LYS A 15 3.78 5.21 12.07
CA LYS A 15 4.40 6.28 11.29
C LYS A 15 3.90 6.29 9.85
N ILE A 16 3.83 5.14 9.20
CA ILE A 16 3.43 5.04 7.78
C ILE A 16 1.93 5.33 7.61
N VAL A 17 1.08 4.86 8.52
CA VAL A 17 -0.36 5.17 8.49
C VAL A 17 -0.60 6.67 8.70
N ASP A 18 0.13 7.33 9.60
CA ASP A 18 0.06 8.78 9.79
C ASP A 18 0.56 9.55 8.54
N GLN A 19 1.61 9.06 7.89
CA GLN A 19 2.08 9.62 6.61
C GLN A 19 1.03 9.50 5.51
N ALA A 20 0.39 8.34 5.37
CA ALA A 20 -0.67 8.12 4.40
C ALA A 20 -1.89 9.02 4.66
N ASP A 21 -2.31 9.17 5.92
CA ASP A 21 -3.43 10.04 6.31
C ASP A 21 -3.16 11.50 5.93
N LYS A 22 -1.95 12.01 6.23
CA LYS A 22 -1.52 13.37 5.87
C LYS A 22 -1.43 13.55 4.36
N LYS A 23 -0.88 12.57 3.64
CA LYS A 23 -0.73 12.61 2.19
C LYS A 23 -2.10 12.62 1.50
N TRP A 24 -3.02 11.80 1.97
CA TRP A 24 -4.40 11.78 1.50
C TRP A 24 -5.12 13.09 1.78
N GLN A 25 -4.99 13.69 2.97
CA GLN A 25 -5.57 15.01 3.26
C GLN A 25 -5.04 16.09 2.31
N GLN A 26 -3.72 16.14 2.09
CA GLN A 26 -3.12 17.08 1.12
C GLN A 26 -3.67 16.88 -0.29
N ALA A 27 -3.90 15.63 -0.69
CA ALA A 27 -4.49 15.32 -1.99
C ALA A 27 -5.96 15.72 -2.08
N MET A 28 -6.74 15.45 -1.03
CA MET A 28 -8.14 15.86 -0.92
C MET A 28 -8.29 17.38 -0.99
N ASP A 29 -7.41 18.14 -0.33
CA ASP A 29 -7.41 19.60 -0.37
C ASP A 29 -7.07 20.15 -1.76
N ARG A 30 -6.22 19.45 -2.52
CA ARG A 30 -5.72 19.91 -3.82
C ARG A 30 -6.62 19.52 -5.00
N TRP A 31 -7.12 18.28 -5.04
CA TRP A 31 -7.90 17.76 -6.18
C TRP A 31 -9.36 17.46 -5.84
N GLY A 32 -9.68 17.24 -4.56
CA GLY A 32 -11.04 16.94 -4.11
C GLY A 32 -11.42 15.45 -4.21
N ALA A 33 -12.55 15.10 -3.60
CA ALA A 33 -12.95 13.71 -3.39
C ALA A 33 -13.22 12.90 -4.67
N ASN A 34 -13.58 13.57 -5.76
CA ASN A 34 -13.97 12.92 -7.02
C ASN A 34 -12.81 12.75 -8.01
N GLU A 35 -11.59 13.14 -7.64
CA GLU A 35 -10.42 12.96 -8.49
C GLU A 35 -10.12 11.46 -8.67
N PRO A 36 -10.00 10.96 -9.92
CA PRO A 36 -9.66 9.57 -10.18
C PRO A 36 -8.25 9.21 -9.69
N VAL A 37 -8.09 7.99 -9.18
CA VAL A 37 -6.80 7.42 -8.76
C VAL A 37 -6.72 5.95 -9.13
N GLY A 38 -5.52 5.46 -9.40
CA GLY A 38 -5.31 4.06 -9.71
C GLY A 38 -3.94 3.78 -10.33
N PHE A 39 -3.68 2.50 -10.57
CA PHE A 39 -2.49 2.02 -11.25
C PHE A 39 -2.72 1.83 -12.75
N PRO A 40 -1.66 1.88 -13.58
CA PRO A 40 -1.80 1.71 -15.02
C PRO A 40 -2.26 0.30 -15.37
N ASN A 41 -3.16 0.19 -16.35
CA ASN A 41 -3.53 -1.07 -17.01
C ASN A 41 -3.89 -2.23 -16.05
N THR A 42 -4.67 -1.94 -15.02
CA THR A 42 -5.20 -2.95 -14.10
C THR A 42 -6.73 -2.94 -14.04
N ALA A 43 -7.32 -4.14 -13.95
CA ALA A 43 -8.75 -4.33 -13.71
C ALA A 43 -9.09 -4.53 -12.20
N TYR A 44 -8.10 -4.35 -11.32
CA TYR A 44 -8.20 -4.71 -9.90
C TYR A 44 -8.06 -3.52 -8.95
N TYR A 45 -8.42 -2.31 -9.40
CA TYR A 45 -8.40 -1.09 -8.58
C TYR A 45 -7.00 -0.84 -7.96
N LEU A 46 -6.94 -0.74 -6.63
CA LEU A 46 -5.72 -0.87 -5.84
C LEU A 46 -5.62 -2.33 -5.37
N PRO A 47 -4.74 -3.16 -5.99
CA PRO A 47 -4.82 -4.62 -5.89
C PRO A 47 -4.70 -5.20 -4.48
N VAL A 48 -3.87 -4.63 -3.60
CA VAL A 48 -3.70 -5.16 -2.23
C VAL A 48 -4.94 -4.87 -1.38
N ILE A 49 -5.43 -3.63 -1.42
CA ILE A 49 -6.67 -3.21 -0.76
C ILE A 49 -7.86 -4.01 -1.28
N TYR A 50 -8.01 -4.12 -2.61
CA TYR A 50 -9.13 -4.85 -3.21
C TYR A 50 -9.04 -6.36 -2.88
N GLY A 51 -7.85 -6.96 -2.98
CA GLY A 51 -7.65 -8.38 -2.71
C GLY A 51 -7.94 -8.79 -1.26
N ILE A 52 -7.69 -7.92 -0.27
CA ILE A 52 -7.88 -8.25 1.15
C ILE A 52 -9.21 -7.72 1.71
N LEU A 53 -9.62 -6.51 1.32
CA LEU A 53 -10.79 -5.84 1.89
C LEU A 53 -12.02 -5.85 0.95
N GLY A 54 -11.83 -6.12 -0.35
CA GLY A 54 -12.89 -6.05 -1.35
C GLY A 54 -13.39 -4.62 -1.62
N ILE A 55 -12.61 -3.60 -1.26
CA ILE A 55 -12.98 -2.19 -1.45
C ILE A 55 -12.48 -1.73 -2.82
N PRO A 56 -13.37 -1.38 -3.77
CA PRO A 56 -12.96 -0.83 -5.06
C PRO A 56 -12.63 0.66 -4.88
N VAL A 57 -11.34 0.99 -4.91
CA VAL A 57 -10.87 2.39 -4.83
C VAL A 57 -10.70 2.93 -6.25
N GLU A 58 -11.55 3.87 -6.65
CA GLU A 58 -11.52 4.50 -7.98
C GLU A 58 -11.17 5.99 -7.92
N LYS A 59 -11.46 6.65 -6.80
CA LYS A 59 -11.22 8.08 -6.56
C LYS A 59 -10.69 8.34 -5.15
N LEU A 60 -10.13 9.53 -4.94
CA LEU A 60 -9.56 9.93 -3.64
C LEU A 60 -10.52 9.73 -2.46
N GLY A 61 -11.81 10.00 -2.64
CA GLY A 61 -12.82 9.83 -1.57
C GLY A 61 -12.96 8.38 -1.09
N ASP A 62 -12.69 7.39 -1.94
CA ASP A 62 -12.85 5.97 -1.61
C ASP A 62 -11.72 5.46 -0.69
N MET A 63 -10.63 6.23 -0.53
CA MET A 63 -9.53 5.90 0.36
C MET A 63 -9.86 6.12 1.85
N GLU A 64 -10.86 6.95 2.17
CA GLU A 64 -11.27 7.23 3.57
C GLU A 64 -11.62 5.96 4.37
N PRO A 65 -12.50 5.05 3.89
CA PRO A 65 -12.79 3.80 4.60
C PRO A 65 -11.56 2.90 4.77
N VAL A 66 -10.61 2.92 3.82
CA VAL A 66 -9.35 2.16 3.92
C VAL A 66 -8.47 2.73 5.02
N LEU A 67 -8.29 4.06 5.10
CA LEU A 67 -7.53 4.70 6.18
C LEU A 67 -8.15 4.45 7.55
N LYS A 68 -9.49 4.46 7.66
CA LYS A 68 -10.19 4.05 8.88
C LYS A 68 -9.88 2.60 9.25
N ARG A 69 -9.83 1.70 8.26
CA ARG A 69 -9.45 0.30 8.47
C ARG A 69 -8.01 0.18 8.96
N CYS A 70 -7.06 0.90 8.37
CA CYS A 70 -5.66 0.95 8.84
C CYS A 70 -5.58 1.35 10.31
N LYS A 71 -6.24 2.45 10.70
CA LYS A 71 -6.27 2.93 12.09
C LYS A 71 -6.86 1.89 13.05
N SER A 72 -7.86 1.11 12.61
CA SER A 72 -8.46 0.04 13.43
C SER A 72 -7.57 -1.19 13.60
N LEU A 73 -6.63 -1.43 12.67
CA LEU A 73 -5.70 -2.55 12.70
C LEU A 73 -4.43 -2.26 13.50
N LEU A 74 -4.14 -0.99 13.81
CA LEU A 74 -2.96 -0.62 14.57
C LEU A 74 -3.08 -1.10 16.03
N PRO A 75 -2.24 -2.06 16.46
CA PRO A 75 -2.27 -2.54 17.83
C PRO A 75 -1.63 -1.53 18.78
N PRO A 76 -1.95 -1.58 20.09
CA PRO A 76 -1.26 -0.75 21.07
C PRO A 76 0.26 -1.05 21.10
N PRO A 77 1.09 -0.09 21.56
CA PRO A 77 2.52 -0.33 21.75
C PRO A 77 2.79 -1.56 22.63
N VAL A 78 3.84 -2.30 22.29
CA VAL A 78 4.25 -3.50 23.05
C VAL A 78 4.60 -3.11 24.48
N ARG A 79 4.04 -3.84 25.46
CA ARG A 79 4.29 -3.61 26.89
C ARG A 79 5.78 -3.79 27.22
N GLU A 80 6.26 -2.95 28.12
CA GLU A 80 7.65 -3.02 28.58
C GLU A 80 7.90 -4.25 29.46
N ASN A 81 7.02 -4.48 30.44
CA ASN A 81 7.07 -5.59 31.39
C ASN A 81 6.06 -6.67 31.01
N CYS A 82 6.46 -7.95 31.14
CA CYS A 82 5.65 -9.13 30.84
C CYS A 82 4.92 -9.06 29.47
N PRO A 83 5.65 -8.92 28.35
CA PRO A 83 5.04 -8.86 27.03
C PRO A 83 4.37 -10.20 26.68
N LEU A 84 3.12 -10.14 26.21
CA LEU A 84 2.39 -11.29 25.67
C LEU A 84 2.89 -11.65 24.27
N PRO A 85 2.59 -12.85 23.74
CA PRO A 85 2.94 -13.20 22.36
C PRO A 85 2.39 -12.17 21.35
N TYR A 86 3.28 -11.55 20.57
CA TYR A 86 2.99 -10.38 19.71
C TYR A 86 3.03 -10.69 18.21
N LEU A 87 2.88 -11.96 17.81
CA LEU A 87 2.86 -12.31 16.39
C LEU A 87 1.65 -11.71 15.68
N ALA A 88 0.44 -11.98 16.14
CA ALA A 88 -0.77 -11.46 15.51
C ALA A 88 -0.81 -9.92 15.46
N PRO A 89 -0.56 -9.19 16.58
CA PRO A 89 -0.47 -7.72 16.53
C PRO A 89 0.57 -7.19 15.53
N ALA A 90 1.75 -7.81 15.46
CA ALA A 90 2.78 -7.38 14.52
C ALA A 90 2.36 -7.63 13.05
N LEU A 91 1.62 -8.72 12.78
CA LEU A 91 1.07 -9.00 11.46
C LEU A 91 -0.05 -8.02 11.08
N ASP A 92 -0.94 -7.68 12.02
CA ASP A 92 -2.00 -6.67 11.79
C ASP A 92 -1.38 -5.29 11.48
N ALA A 93 -0.33 -4.91 12.19
CA ALA A 93 0.44 -3.71 11.92
C ALA A 93 1.10 -3.74 10.51
N GLY A 94 1.62 -4.90 10.10
CA GLY A 94 2.14 -5.10 8.75
C GLY A 94 1.05 -4.94 7.68
N MET A 95 -0.14 -5.49 7.90
CA MET A 95 -1.25 -5.36 6.97
C MET A 95 -1.73 -3.90 6.83
N ALA A 96 -1.83 -3.17 7.95
CA ALA A 96 -2.13 -1.74 7.93
C ALA A 96 -1.07 -0.94 7.13
N THR A 97 0.18 -1.37 7.20
CA THR A 97 1.28 -0.75 6.45
C THR A 97 1.14 -0.97 4.95
N PHE A 98 0.77 -2.18 4.50
CA PHE A 98 0.55 -2.45 3.08
C PHE A 98 -0.54 -1.56 2.48
N PHE A 99 -1.68 -1.43 3.16
CA PHE A 99 -2.77 -0.55 2.71
C PHE A 99 -2.35 0.92 2.68
N ALA A 100 -1.60 1.38 3.68
CA ALA A 100 -1.13 2.76 3.75
C ALA A 100 -0.12 3.09 2.64
N GLU A 101 0.85 2.21 2.38
CA GLU A 101 1.82 2.38 1.28
C GLU A 101 1.13 2.35 -0.09
N GLU A 102 0.15 1.46 -0.30
CA GLU A 102 -0.59 1.42 -1.57
C GLU A 102 -1.37 2.72 -1.82
N ILE A 103 -1.95 3.32 -0.78
CA ILE A 103 -2.57 4.67 -0.85
C ILE A 103 -1.53 5.73 -1.22
N ILE A 104 -0.38 5.76 -0.54
CA ILE A 104 0.69 6.73 -0.80
C ILE A 104 1.16 6.61 -2.26
N GLU A 105 1.33 5.38 -2.75
CA GLU A 105 1.78 5.11 -4.10
C GLU A 105 0.74 5.53 -5.14
N ALA A 106 -0.54 5.20 -4.92
CA ALA A 106 -1.62 5.65 -5.79
C ALA A 106 -1.69 7.19 -5.89
N ILE A 107 -1.47 7.90 -4.77
CA ILE A 107 -1.39 9.37 -4.77
C ILE A 107 -0.13 9.86 -5.50
N ARG A 108 1.01 9.15 -5.42
CA ARG A 108 2.22 9.50 -6.20
C ARG A 108 1.95 9.41 -7.71
N TYR A 109 1.25 8.37 -8.15
CA TYR A 109 0.85 8.22 -9.56
C TYR A 109 -0.01 9.40 -10.05
N LEU A 110 -0.87 9.93 -9.18
CA LEU A 110 -1.63 11.15 -9.46
C LEU A 110 -0.74 12.40 -9.50
N GLU A 111 0.15 12.55 -8.52
CA GLU A 111 0.99 13.74 -8.34
C GLU A 111 2.14 13.88 -9.34
N GLN A 112 2.74 12.75 -9.69
CA GLN A 112 3.97 12.66 -10.47
C GLN A 112 3.76 11.60 -11.56
N PRO A 113 2.90 11.87 -12.55
CA PRO A 113 2.49 10.88 -13.55
C PRO A 113 3.66 10.34 -14.38
N ASP A 114 4.75 11.11 -14.52
CA ASP A 114 5.93 10.75 -15.32
C ASP A 114 7.08 10.18 -14.48
N PHE A 115 6.88 9.95 -13.18
CA PHE A 115 7.93 9.42 -12.30
C PHE A 115 8.33 7.98 -12.68
N TYR A 116 7.37 7.17 -13.13
CA TYR A 116 7.56 5.77 -13.49
C TYR A 116 7.45 5.54 -14.99
N THR A 117 8.21 4.58 -15.53
CA THR A 117 8.12 4.18 -16.94
C THR A 117 6.79 3.51 -17.26
N LYS A 118 6.19 2.80 -16.28
CA LYS A 118 4.98 1.99 -16.45
C LYS A 118 5.15 0.90 -17.53
N GLN A 119 6.38 0.44 -17.70
CA GLN A 119 6.79 -0.57 -18.67
C GLN A 119 7.52 -1.70 -17.95
N GLU A 120 7.66 -2.85 -18.62
CA GLU A 120 8.41 -3.99 -18.10
C GLU A 120 9.90 -3.68 -17.94
N ASP A 121 10.47 -2.94 -18.90
CA ASP A 121 11.89 -2.62 -18.96
C ASP A 121 12.17 -1.14 -18.64
N PRO A 122 13.37 -0.81 -18.10
CA PRO A 122 13.79 0.57 -17.92
C PRO A 122 14.04 1.25 -19.27
N THR A 123 14.02 2.58 -19.25
CA THR A 123 14.39 3.43 -20.40
C THR A 123 15.75 4.07 -20.16
N ASP A 124 16.36 4.61 -21.22
CA ASP A 124 17.67 5.30 -21.12
C ASP A 124 17.69 6.41 -20.05
N ASN A 125 16.54 7.05 -19.81
CA ASN A 125 16.42 8.20 -18.91
C ASN A 125 15.65 7.91 -17.62
N ASN A 126 15.09 6.71 -17.44
CA ASN A 126 14.31 6.35 -16.25
C ASN A 126 14.37 4.85 -15.95
N ILE A 127 14.87 4.51 -14.76
CA ILE A 127 15.01 3.14 -14.25
C ILE A 127 13.85 2.67 -13.37
N TRP A 128 12.93 3.57 -13.00
CA TRP A 128 11.84 3.28 -12.08
C TRP A 128 10.62 2.76 -12.83
N LEU A 129 10.28 1.49 -12.64
CA LEU A 129 9.18 0.84 -13.36
C LEU A 129 7.79 1.19 -12.78
N GLY A 130 7.71 1.22 -11.46
CA GLY A 130 6.47 1.42 -10.70
C GLY A 130 5.64 0.14 -10.54
N ALA A 131 4.33 0.29 -10.38
CA ALA A 131 3.37 -0.80 -10.35
C ALA A 131 3.38 -1.58 -11.66
N ALA A 132 3.53 -2.90 -11.55
CA ALA A 132 3.43 -3.82 -12.68
C ALA A 132 1.97 -3.93 -13.14
N ASP A 133 1.74 -3.79 -14.44
CA ASP A 133 0.41 -3.93 -15.01
C ASP A 133 -0.05 -5.40 -15.11
N ASP A 134 -1.35 -5.59 -15.37
CA ASP A 134 -1.90 -6.95 -15.44
C ASP A 134 -1.37 -7.75 -16.65
N VAL A 135 -0.84 -7.10 -17.69
CA VAL A 135 -0.27 -7.79 -18.86
C VAL A 135 1.05 -8.45 -18.47
N ILE A 136 1.91 -7.71 -17.76
CA ILE A 136 3.18 -8.20 -17.20
C ILE A 136 2.89 -9.32 -16.21
N LEU A 137 1.94 -9.13 -15.28
CA LEU A 137 1.59 -10.16 -14.29
C LEU A 137 1.08 -11.45 -14.95
N ARG A 138 0.30 -11.37 -16.03
CA ARG A 138 -0.14 -12.56 -16.79
C ARG A 138 0.99 -13.23 -17.56
N LYS A 139 1.87 -12.44 -18.17
CA LYS A 139 3.03 -12.95 -18.93
C LYS A 139 4.01 -13.69 -18.03
N ARG A 140 4.38 -13.09 -16.88
CA ARG A 140 5.35 -13.64 -15.93
C ARG A 140 4.74 -14.64 -14.95
N GLY A 141 3.42 -14.58 -14.75
CA GLY A 141 2.71 -15.45 -13.82
C GLY A 141 2.90 -16.95 -14.08
N ILE A 142 3.15 -17.36 -15.34
CA ILE A 142 3.40 -18.77 -15.66
C ILE A 142 4.69 -19.30 -15.01
N GLU A 143 5.72 -18.47 -14.96
CA GLU A 143 7.04 -18.82 -14.41
C GLU A 143 6.96 -19.12 -12.89
N PHE A 144 6.01 -18.46 -12.19
CA PHE A 144 5.77 -18.67 -10.76
C PHE A 144 4.98 -19.95 -10.45
N VAL A 145 4.20 -20.48 -11.40
CA VAL A 145 3.39 -21.69 -11.18
C VAL A 145 4.08 -22.96 -11.69
N ASP A 146 5.00 -22.85 -12.65
CA ASP A 146 5.82 -23.97 -13.14
C ASP A 146 7.22 -24.04 -12.50
N GLY A 147 7.59 -23.03 -11.71
CA GLY A 147 8.85 -22.98 -10.97
C GLY A 147 10.07 -22.61 -11.81
N THR A 148 9.86 -21.93 -12.93
CA THR A 148 10.94 -21.46 -13.81
C THR A 148 11.41 -20.03 -13.54
N ALA A 149 10.75 -19.32 -12.61
CA ALA A 149 11.11 -17.98 -12.14
C ALA A 149 12.43 -17.92 -11.33
#